data_AF-A0A6J7JWJ8-F1
#
_entry.id   AF-A0A6J7JWJ8-F1
#
_cell.length_a   1.000
_cell.length_b   1.000
_cell.length_c   1.000
_cell.angle_alpha   90.00
_cell.angle_beta   90.00
_cell.angle_gamma   90.00
#
_symmetry.space_group_name_H-M   'P 1'
#
loop_
_entity.id
_entity.type
_entity.pdbx_description
1 polymer ?
#
loop_
_entity_poly.entity_id
_entity_poly.type
_entity_poly.pdbx_seq_one_letter_code
_entity_poly.pdbx_strand_id
1 'polypeptide(L)'
;MVCYRHPDRETGVSCQRCGRFICPECQISNAVGYLCPEDGRVTVATRIKNDTRATLTIGLILVTVLVYVGQLMSNGEVTYSLIYSPNLTISEPWRMLTAGFLHSESSFMHIALNMYSLYIFGSVLEPLLGKARFLALYLLAIFGGSVAVLLFDAPNSLVLGASGGIFGLMGAYFVILRSLGQGGGQLTAIIGLNLVIGFLPGLNIAWQAHIGGLIVGGIVAFAYARTRAPKDKSKQQLYVIAVAVALIVLTVFGASLLPVSGY
;
A
#
# COMPACT_ATOMS: atom_id res chain seq x y z
N MET A 1 24.53 -46.57 -18.35
CA MET A 1 24.68 -45.10 -18.22
C MET A 1 25.64 -44.85 -17.07
N VAL A 2 26.61 -43.96 -17.20
CA VAL A 2 27.71 -43.79 -16.21
C VAL A 2 27.68 -42.43 -15.55
N CYS A 3 28.21 -42.33 -14.33
CA CYS A 3 28.26 -41.07 -13.61
C CYS A 3 29.14 -40.04 -14.33
N TYR A 4 28.67 -38.79 -14.45
CA TYR A 4 29.43 -37.72 -15.13
C TYR A 4 30.77 -37.36 -14.46
N ARG A 5 30.97 -37.73 -13.19
CA ARG A 5 32.24 -37.57 -12.45
C ARG A 5 33.06 -38.85 -12.34
N HIS A 6 32.40 -40.01 -12.39
CA HIS A 6 33.02 -41.32 -12.22
C HIS A 6 32.60 -42.21 -13.41
N PRO A 7 33.33 -42.14 -14.55
CA PRO A 7 33.00 -42.87 -15.76
C PRO A 7 33.03 -44.40 -15.59
N ASP A 8 33.73 -44.88 -14.57
CA ASP A 8 33.85 -46.27 -14.16
C ASP A 8 32.61 -46.80 -13.39
N ARG A 9 31.67 -45.93 -13.05
CA ARG A 9 30.51 -46.29 -12.22
C ARG A 9 29.21 -46.17 -12.99
N GLU A 10 28.55 -47.31 -13.16
CA GLU A 10 27.19 -47.37 -13.71
C GLU A 10 26.16 -46.83 -12.71
N THR A 11 25.16 -46.12 -13.22
CA THR A 11 24.06 -45.59 -12.42
C THR A 11 22.78 -45.47 -13.26
N GLY A 12 21.64 -45.68 -12.60
CA GLY A 12 20.30 -45.41 -13.14
C GLY A 12 19.71 -44.07 -12.68
N VAL A 13 20.40 -43.32 -11.82
CA VAL A 13 19.90 -42.07 -11.21
C VAL A 13 20.43 -40.87 -11.97
N SER A 14 19.55 -39.92 -12.29
CA SER A 14 19.90 -38.64 -12.92
C SER A 14 19.57 -37.46 -12.01
N CYS A 15 20.34 -36.38 -12.16
CA CYS A 15 20.05 -35.11 -11.50
C CYS A 15 18.73 -34.54 -12.04
N GLN A 16 17.79 -34.23 -11.15
CA GLN A 16 16.49 -33.66 -11.52
C GLN A 16 16.58 -32.28 -12.18
N ARG A 17 17.70 -31.58 -12.04
CA ARG A 17 17.89 -30.21 -12.54
C ARG A 17 18.59 -30.15 -13.89
N CYS A 18 19.74 -30.82 -14.02
CA CYS A 18 20.55 -30.80 -15.25
C CYS A 18 20.49 -32.11 -16.07
N GLY A 19 19.82 -33.15 -15.57
CA GLY A 19 19.66 -34.43 -16.27
C GLY A 19 20.90 -35.33 -16.30
N ARG A 20 22.05 -34.90 -15.77
CA ARG A 20 23.28 -35.71 -15.75
C ARG A 20 23.14 -36.94 -14.86
N PHE A 21 23.70 -38.07 -15.29
CA PHE A 21 23.76 -39.30 -14.50
C PHE A 21 24.73 -39.17 -13.32
N ILE A 22 24.29 -39.58 -12.13
CA ILE A 22 25.01 -39.42 -10.86
C ILE A 22 25.09 -40.75 -10.10
N CYS A 23 26.26 -41.10 -9.57
CA CYS A 23 26.43 -42.31 -8.73
C CYS A 23 25.93 -42.06 -7.29
N PRO A 24 25.71 -43.12 -6.49
CA PRO A 24 25.25 -43.00 -5.10
C PRO A 24 26.15 -42.17 -4.18
N GLU A 25 27.44 -42.00 -4.52
CA GLU A 25 28.35 -41.11 -3.76
C GLU A 25 28.27 -39.65 -4.20
N CYS A 26 27.84 -39.38 -5.44
CA CYS A 26 27.68 -38.02 -5.96
C CYS A 26 26.26 -37.48 -5.75
N GLN A 27 25.28 -38.31 -5.37
CA GLN A 27 23.90 -37.87 -5.20
C GLN A 27 23.73 -37.02 -3.94
N ILE A 28 23.03 -35.89 -4.09
CA ILE A 28 22.56 -35.07 -2.97
C ILE A 28 21.04 -35.20 -2.94
N SER A 29 20.49 -35.77 -1.87
CA SER A 29 19.04 -35.91 -1.71
C SER A 29 18.36 -34.54 -1.57
N ASN A 30 17.25 -34.36 -2.27
CA ASN A 30 16.34 -33.21 -2.12
C ASN A 30 14.89 -33.70 -1.91
N ALA A 31 13.95 -32.78 -1.70
CA ALA A 31 12.55 -33.11 -1.41
C ALA A 31 11.82 -33.86 -2.55
N VAL A 32 12.35 -33.85 -3.76
CA VAL A 32 11.71 -34.37 -4.98
C VAL A 32 12.61 -35.34 -5.77
N GLY A 33 13.67 -35.87 -5.15
CA GLY A 33 14.65 -36.74 -5.81
C GLY A 33 16.10 -36.41 -5.48
N TYR A 34 16.96 -36.45 -6.50
CA TYR A 34 18.41 -36.34 -6.36
C TYR A 34 19.00 -35.21 -7.22
N LEU A 35 19.99 -34.50 -6.68
CA LEU A 35 20.75 -33.46 -7.35
C LEU A 35 22.23 -33.86 -7.47
N CYS A 36 22.92 -33.31 -8.48
CA CYS A 36 24.38 -33.41 -8.58
C CYS A 36 25.06 -32.37 -7.66
N PRO A 37 26.35 -32.54 -7.33
CA PRO A 37 27.10 -31.62 -6.49
C PRO A 37 27.13 -30.16 -6.97
N GLU A 38 27.13 -29.88 -8.27
CA GLU A 38 27.08 -28.50 -8.78
C GLU A 38 25.71 -27.85 -8.56
N ASP A 39 24.63 -28.62 -8.76
CA ASP A 39 23.27 -28.12 -8.61
C ASP A 39 22.81 -28.03 -7.14
N GLY A 40 23.30 -28.93 -6.29
CA GLY A 40 22.98 -29.01 -4.86
C GLY A 40 23.78 -28.06 -3.96
N ARG A 41 24.90 -27.50 -4.46
CA ARG A 41 25.74 -26.54 -3.72
C ARG A 41 25.21 -25.11 -3.73
N VAL A 42 24.10 -24.83 -4.44
CA VAL A 42 23.42 -23.55 -4.30
C VAL A 42 22.65 -23.55 -2.98
N THR A 43 23.36 -23.41 -1.87
CA THR A 43 22.79 -22.85 -0.64
C THR A 43 22.35 -21.43 -1.01
N VAL A 44 21.08 -21.29 -1.37
CA VAL A 44 20.42 -19.98 -1.35
C VAL A 44 20.71 -19.44 0.04
N ALA A 45 21.49 -18.37 0.12
CA ALA A 45 21.71 -17.67 1.37
C ALA A 45 20.32 -17.33 1.92
N THR A 46 19.85 -18.11 2.90
CA THR A 46 18.63 -17.89 3.66
C THR A 46 18.88 -16.73 4.62
N ARG A 47 19.34 -15.60 4.08
CA ARG A 47 19.15 -14.31 4.71
C ARG A 47 17.84 -13.72 4.18
N ILE A 48 16.77 -14.51 4.29
CA ILE A 48 15.45 -13.92 4.48
C ILE A 48 15.54 -13.31 5.87
N LYS A 49 15.87 -12.02 5.94
CA LYS A 49 15.52 -11.23 7.12
C LYS A 49 14.00 -11.36 7.23
N ASN A 50 13.54 -12.21 8.14
CA ASN A 50 12.15 -12.28 8.60
C ASN A 50 11.80 -10.98 9.34
N ASP A 51 11.98 -9.83 8.69
CA ASP A 51 11.31 -8.60 9.10
C ASP A 51 9.91 -8.65 8.48
N THR A 52 9.16 -9.70 8.82
CA THR A 52 7.74 -9.90 8.49
C THR A 52 6.84 -9.02 9.35
N ARG A 53 7.43 -8.21 10.22
CA ARG A 53 6.71 -7.28 11.09
C ARG A 53 6.44 -6.01 10.31
N ALA A 54 5.18 -5.73 10.06
CA ALA A 54 4.73 -4.46 9.50
C ALA A 54 4.84 -3.32 10.53
N THR A 55 6.08 -3.05 10.95
CA THR A 55 6.40 -2.13 12.05
C THR A 55 5.94 -0.71 11.76
N LEU A 56 6.01 -0.26 10.51
CA LEU A 56 5.54 1.06 10.13
C LEU A 56 4.01 1.10 10.14
N THR A 57 3.34 0.04 9.70
CA THR A 57 1.88 -0.11 9.78
C THR A 57 1.41 -0.02 11.23
N ILE A 58 2.07 -0.75 12.15
CA ILE A 58 1.79 -0.64 13.58
C ILE A 58 2.08 0.77 14.09
N GLY A 59 3.18 1.39 13.68
CA GLY A 59 3.51 2.77 14.03
C GLY A 59 2.44 3.77 13.59
N LEU A 60 1.92 3.64 12.36
CA LEU A 60 0.84 4.48 11.84
C LEU A 60 -0.46 4.26 12.63
N ILE A 61 -0.79 3.01 12.96
CA ILE A 61 -1.95 2.69 13.82
C ILE A 61 -1.79 3.36 15.19
N LEU A 62 -0.63 3.22 15.83
CA LEU A 62 -0.37 3.82 17.15
C LEU A 62 -0.47 5.34 17.10
N VAL A 63 0.15 6.00 16.11
CA VAL A 63 0.05 7.45 15.93
C VAL A 63 -1.40 7.87 15.74
N THR A 64 -2.16 7.16 14.91
CA THR A 64 -3.58 7.48 14.66
C THR A 64 -4.43 7.33 15.92
N VAL A 65 -4.20 6.26 16.70
CA VAL A 65 -4.88 6.04 17.97
C VAL A 65 -4.52 7.12 18.99
N LEU A 66 -3.25 7.54 19.06
CA LEU A 66 -2.83 8.64 19.94
C LEU A 66 -3.48 9.97 19.56
N VAL A 67 -3.56 10.28 18.27
CA VAL A 67 -4.30 11.47 17.77
C VAL A 67 -5.77 11.39 18.17
N TYR A 68 -6.42 10.23 18.00
CA TYR A 68 -7.81 10.04 18.39
C TYR A 68 -8.05 10.18 19.89
N VAL A 69 -7.17 9.65 20.74
CA VAL A 69 -7.21 9.91 22.19
C VAL A 69 -7.07 11.40 22.47
N GLY A 70 -6.19 12.10 21.75
CA GLY A 70 -6.09 13.56 21.79
C GLY A 70 -7.39 14.26 21.43
N GLN A 71 -8.09 13.82 20.36
CA GLN A 71 -9.42 14.36 19.99
C GLN A 71 -10.39 14.28 21.18
N LEU A 72 -10.52 13.09 21.79
CA LEU A 72 -11.43 12.83 22.91
C LEU A 72 -11.11 13.66 24.16
N MET A 73 -9.85 14.03 24.39
CA MET A 73 -9.42 14.80 25.56
C MET A 73 -9.46 16.31 25.34
N SER A 74 -9.56 16.76 24.08
CA SER A 74 -9.35 18.16 23.70
C SER A 74 -10.62 18.98 23.52
N ASN A 75 -11.81 18.38 23.75
CA ASN A 75 -13.11 19.01 23.49
C ASN A 75 -13.22 19.61 22.07
N GLY A 76 -12.65 18.92 21.07
CA GLY A 76 -12.71 19.31 19.67
C GLY A 76 -11.54 20.18 19.16
N GLU A 77 -10.65 20.69 20.03
CA GLU A 77 -9.50 21.53 19.60
C GLU A 77 -8.56 20.81 18.62
N VAL A 78 -8.23 19.54 18.90
CA VAL A 78 -7.39 18.72 18.01
C VAL A 78 -8.08 18.48 16.67
N THR A 79 -9.39 18.22 16.70
CA THR A 79 -10.20 18.03 15.49
C THR A 79 -10.21 19.31 14.66
N TYR A 80 -10.52 20.46 15.28
CA TYR A 80 -10.54 21.76 14.60
C TYR A 80 -9.18 22.15 14.02
N SER A 81 -8.07 21.74 14.65
CA SER A 81 -6.71 22.05 14.20
C SER A 81 -6.21 21.19 13.03
N LEU A 82 -6.81 20.03 12.79
CA LEU A 82 -6.30 19.04 11.82
C LEU A 82 -7.31 18.61 10.75
N ILE A 83 -8.60 18.91 10.93
CA ILE A 83 -9.67 18.57 9.98
C ILE A 83 -9.49 19.33 8.67
N TYR A 84 -9.85 18.69 7.56
CA TYR A 84 -9.71 19.29 6.24
C TYR A 84 -11.04 19.82 5.73
N SER A 85 -10.97 21.00 5.11
CA SER A 85 -12.02 21.61 4.32
C SER A 85 -11.40 22.27 3.09
N PRO A 86 -12.01 22.16 1.89
CA PRO A 86 -11.44 22.76 0.68
C PRO A 86 -11.08 24.24 0.81
N ASN A 87 -11.90 25.04 1.50
CA ASN A 87 -11.63 26.47 1.75
C ASN A 87 -10.32 26.75 2.50
N LEU A 88 -9.80 25.79 3.27
CA LEU A 88 -8.56 25.93 4.04
C LEU A 88 -7.32 25.52 3.24
N THR A 89 -7.46 25.09 1.98
CA THR A 89 -6.36 24.55 1.18
C THR A 89 -5.18 25.51 1.05
N ILE A 90 -5.45 26.81 0.87
CA ILE A 90 -4.38 27.81 0.68
C ILE A 90 -3.74 28.20 2.02
N SER A 91 -4.55 28.41 3.06
CA SER A 91 -4.07 28.88 4.36
C SER A 91 -3.43 27.78 5.21
N GLU A 92 -3.94 26.55 5.11
CA GLU A 92 -3.58 25.44 5.99
C GLU A 92 -3.43 24.11 5.23
N PRO A 93 -2.54 24.04 4.21
CA PRO A 93 -2.43 22.90 3.28
C PRO A 93 -2.06 21.57 3.96
N TRP A 94 -1.43 21.60 5.15
CA TRP A 94 -1.09 20.39 5.90
C TRP A 94 -2.34 19.56 6.26
N ARG A 95 -3.51 20.20 6.36
CA ARG A 95 -4.79 19.55 6.66
C ARG A 95 -5.16 18.48 5.64
N MET A 96 -4.73 18.64 4.39
CA MET A 96 -4.92 17.63 3.35
C MET A 96 -4.26 16.29 3.67
N LEU A 97 -3.27 16.26 4.57
CA LEU A 97 -2.63 15.04 5.08
C LEU A 97 -3.06 14.72 6.51
N THR A 98 -3.09 15.72 7.41
CA THR A 98 -3.36 15.48 8.84
C THR A 98 -4.78 14.99 9.09
N ALA A 99 -5.76 15.39 8.26
CA ALA A 99 -7.13 14.88 8.35
C ALA A 99 -7.21 13.36 8.17
N GLY A 100 -6.22 12.74 7.51
CA GLY A 100 -6.09 11.29 7.41
C GLY A 100 -5.83 10.57 8.74
N PHE A 101 -5.47 11.29 9.80
CA PHE A 101 -5.22 10.74 11.14
C PHE A 101 -6.35 11.03 12.14
N LEU A 102 -7.30 11.89 11.78
CA LEU A 102 -8.48 12.17 12.59
C LEU A 102 -9.57 11.12 12.35
N HIS A 103 -10.37 10.85 13.38
CA HIS A 103 -11.54 9.98 13.28
C HIS A 103 -12.77 10.61 13.95
N SER A 104 -13.94 10.06 13.67
CA SER A 104 -15.19 10.60 14.22
C SER A 104 -15.26 10.35 15.72
N GLU A 105 -15.43 11.40 16.51
CA GLU A 105 -15.56 11.31 17.97
C GLU A 105 -16.89 10.68 18.40
N SER A 106 -17.92 10.78 17.55
CA SER A 106 -19.24 10.17 17.79
C SER A 106 -19.33 8.69 17.43
N SER A 107 -18.29 8.11 16.80
CA SER A 107 -18.30 6.73 16.34
C SER A 107 -16.95 6.04 16.53
N PHE A 108 -16.81 5.31 17.63
CA PHE A 108 -15.67 4.42 17.87
C PHE A 108 -15.48 3.39 16.75
N MET A 109 -16.57 2.91 16.16
CA MET A 109 -16.51 1.93 15.08
C MET A 109 -15.76 2.48 13.85
N HIS A 110 -15.81 3.81 13.63
CA HIS A 110 -15.07 4.44 12.53
C HIS A 110 -13.56 4.20 12.66
N ILE A 111 -12.96 4.48 13.82
CA ILE A 111 -11.53 4.22 14.01
C ILE A 111 -11.22 2.72 14.05
N ALA A 112 -12.05 1.92 14.70
CA ALA A 112 -11.81 0.48 14.83
C ALA A 112 -11.70 -0.21 13.45
N LEU A 113 -12.65 0.06 12.54
CA LEU A 113 -12.65 -0.51 11.19
C LEU A 113 -11.51 0.01 10.31
N ASN A 114 -11.16 1.30 10.43
CA ASN A 114 -10.01 1.86 9.72
C ASN A 114 -8.69 1.22 10.18
N MET A 115 -8.47 1.09 11.49
CA MET A 115 -7.24 0.51 12.02
C MET A 115 -7.13 -0.99 11.71
N TYR A 116 -8.24 -1.71 11.78
CA TYR A 116 -8.31 -3.12 11.34
C TYR A 116 -7.97 -3.27 9.86
N SER A 117 -8.53 -2.40 9.00
CA SER A 117 -8.25 -2.43 7.56
C SER A 117 -6.79 -2.04 7.27
N LEU A 118 -6.28 -0.99 7.91
CA LEU A 118 -4.87 -0.59 7.79
C LEU A 118 -3.94 -1.72 8.21
N TYR A 119 -4.26 -2.44 9.30
CA TYR A 119 -3.50 -3.61 9.72
C TYR A 119 -3.50 -4.71 8.67
N ILE A 120 -4.65 -5.08 8.10
CA ILE A 120 -4.74 -6.14 7.06
C ILE A 120 -3.90 -5.77 5.85
N PHE A 121 -4.16 -4.61 5.25
CA PHE A 121 -3.51 -4.22 4.00
C PHE A 121 -2.04 -3.85 4.21
N GLY A 122 -1.72 -3.15 5.30
CA GLY A 122 -0.36 -2.78 5.66
C GLY A 122 0.52 -3.99 5.97
N SER A 123 -0.03 -5.02 6.66
CA SER A 123 0.69 -6.26 6.95
C SER A 123 1.12 -7.02 5.70
N VAL A 124 0.41 -6.85 4.58
CA VAL A 124 0.80 -7.45 3.30
C VAL A 124 1.66 -6.51 2.47
N LEU A 125 1.29 -5.24 2.35
CA LEU A 125 1.96 -4.31 1.44
C LEU A 125 3.29 -3.79 1.98
N GLU A 126 3.45 -3.57 3.29
CA GLU A 126 4.71 -3.07 3.86
C GLU A 126 5.88 -4.05 3.63
N PRO A 127 5.76 -5.37 3.92
CA PRO A 127 6.84 -6.30 3.63
C PRO A 127 7.14 -6.44 2.14
N LEU A 128 6.14 -6.32 1.27
CA LEU A 128 6.30 -6.41 -0.19
C LEU A 128 7.01 -5.20 -0.79
N LEU A 129 6.69 -3.99 -0.31
CA LEU A 129 7.20 -2.74 -0.87
C LEU A 129 8.45 -2.22 -0.15
N GLY A 130 8.58 -2.54 1.15
CA GLY A 130 9.48 -1.89 2.09
C GLY A 130 8.89 -0.60 2.67
N LYS A 131 9.36 -0.22 3.87
CA LYS A 131 8.80 0.87 4.70
C LYS A 131 8.65 2.20 3.96
N ALA A 132 9.70 2.67 3.29
CA ALA A 132 9.67 3.98 2.62
C ALA A 132 8.64 4.05 1.48
N ARG A 133 8.53 2.98 0.68
CA ARG A 133 7.59 2.92 -0.45
C ARG A 133 6.15 2.78 0.01
N PHE A 134 5.94 1.98 1.06
CA PHE A 134 4.65 1.85 1.71
C PHE A 134 4.18 3.19 2.30
N LEU A 135 5.06 3.91 3.01
CA LEU A 135 4.75 5.23 3.56
C LEU A 135 4.36 6.22 2.45
N ALA A 136 5.18 6.32 1.40
CA ALA A 136 4.91 7.22 0.29
C ALA A 136 3.57 6.91 -0.40
N LEU A 137 3.27 5.62 -0.59
CA LEU A 137 1.99 5.19 -1.16
C LEU A 137 0.82 5.57 -0.26
N TYR A 138 0.90 5.31 1.04
CA TYR A 138 -0.15 5.64 2.00
C TYR A 138 -0.41 7.15 2.07
N LEU A 139 0.64 7.96 2.20
CA LEU A 139 0.52 9.42 2.29
C LEU A 139 0.04 10.05 0.97
N LEU A 140 0.54 9.57 -0.19
CA LEU A 140 0.06 10.05 -1.48
C LEU A 140 -1.40 9.68 -1.73
N ALA A 141 -1.86 8.52 -1.23
CA ALA A 141 -3.27 8.15 -1.30
C ALA A 141 -4.15 9.05 -0.43
N ILE A 142 -3.72 9.40 0.80
CA ILE A 142 -4.42 10.39 1.62
C ILE A 142 -4.50 11.72 0.87
N PHE A 143 -3.37 12.20 0.35
CA PHE A 143 -3.33 13.47 -0.40
C PHE A 143 -4.21 13.43 -1.65
N GLY A 144 -4.18 12.33 -2.40
CA GLY A 144 -5.04 12.10 -3.56
C GLY A 144 -6.53 12.14 -3.23
N GLY A 145 -6.90 11.59 -2.08
CA GLY A 145 -8.26 11.72 -1.54
C GLY A 145 -8.64 13.17 -1.28
N SER A 146 -7.78 13.94 -0.60
CA SER A 146 -8.02 15.36 -0.32
C SER A 146 -8.09 16.23 -1.59
N VAL A 147 -7.29 15.92 -2.61
CA VAL A 147 -7.38 16.56 -3.94
C VAL A 147 -8.71 16.25 -4.62
N ALA A 148 -9.20 15.02 -4.54
CA ALA A 148 -10.52 14.68 -5.09
C ALA A 148 -11.65 15.41 -4.35
N VAL A 149 -11.58 15.55 -3.02
CA VAL A 149 -12.52 16.37 -2.24
C VAL A 149 -12.47 17.83 -2.68
N LEU A 150 -11.27 18.41 -2.84
CA LEU A 150 -11.11 19.79 -3.31
C LEU A 150 -11.79 20.05 -4.67
N LEU A 151 -11.70 19.09 -5.59
CA LEU A 151 -12.20 19.25 -6.96
C LEU A 151 -13.69 18.92 -7.12
N PHE A 152 -14.25 18.09 -6.24
CA PHE A 152 -15.56 17.46 -6.46
C PHE A 152 -16.52 17.54 -5.28
N ASP A 153 -16.15 18.20 -4.18
CA ASP A 153 -17.01 18.38 -3.01
C ASP A 153 -17.30 19.86 -2.72
N ALA A 154 -18.25 20.12 -1.83
CA ALA A 154 -18.61 21.47 -1.44
C ALA A 154 -17.44 22.18 -0.72
N PRO A 155 -17.20 23.48 -0.96
CA PRO A 155 -16.03 24.19 -0.42
C PRO A 155 -15.90 24.19 1.12
N ASN A 156 -17.03 24.07 1.81
CA ASN A 156 -17.15 24.04 3.26
C ASN A 156 -17.38 22.62 3.82
N SER A 157 -17.25 21.58 3.01
CA SER A 157 -17.34 20.21 3.51
C SER A 157 -16.21 19.92 4.48
N LEU A 158 -16.48 19.07 5.46
CA LEU A 158 -15.53 18.68 6.49
C LEU A 158 -15.20 17.21 6.29
N VAL A 159 -13.91 16.92 6.08
CA VAL A 159 -13.42 15.57 5.81
C VAL A 159 -12.35 15.18 6.83
N LEU A 160 -12.50 13.98 7.37
CA LEU A 160 -11.57 13.33 8.29
C LEU A 160 -11.61 11.81 8.08
N GLY A 161 -10.51 11.12 8.40
CA GLY A 161 -10.44 9.67 8.38
C GLY A 161 -9.28 9.11 7.55
N ALA A 162 -8.70 8.01 8.04
CA ALA A 162 -7.65 7.26 7.36
C ALA A 162 -8.11 6.59 6.05
N SER A 163 -9.42 6.57 5.79
CA SER A 163 -10.03 5.79 4.73
C SER A 163 -9.49 6.12 3.33
N GLY A 164 -9.17 7.38 3.02
CA GLY A 164 -8.57 7.73 1.71
C GLY A 164 -7.24 6.98 1.47
N GLY A 165 -6.39 6.92 2.50
CA GLY A 165 -5.17 6.12 2.47
C GLY A 165 -5.44 4.63 2.32
N ILE A 166 -6.41 4.09 3.07
CA ILE A 166 -6.79 2.67 3.02
C ILE A 166 -7.34 2.27 1.65
N PHE A 167 -8.17 3.10 1.04
CA PHE A 167 -8.65 2.89 -0.33
C PHE A 167 -7.49 2.90 -1.34
N GLY A 168 -6.46 3.73 -1.12
CA GLY A 168 -5.23 3.64 -1.89
C GLY A 168 -4.46 2.34 -1.67
N LEU A 169 -4.42 1.81 -0.44
CA LEU A 169 -3.85 0.48 -0.17
C LEU A 169 -4.64 -0.62 -0.88
N MET A 170 -5.97 -0.53 -0.93
CA MET A 170 -6.83 -1.46 -1.67
C MET A 170 -6.54 -1.42 -3.18
N GLY A 171 -6.47 -0.22 -3.77
CA GLY A 171 -6.10 -0.03 -5.17
C GLY A 171 -4.70 -0.57 -5.48
N ALA A 172 -3.75 -0.32 -4.58
CA ALA A 172 -2.38 -0.81 -4.70
C ALA A 172 -2.32 -2.34 -4.66
N TYR A 173 -3.03 -2.94 -3.70
CA TYR A 173 -3.11 -4.38 -3.56
C TYR A 173 -3.69 -5.05 -4.80
N PHE A 174 -4.78 -4.50 -5.36
CA PHE A 174 -5.37 -4.99 -6.60
C PHE A 174 -4.38 -4.97 -7.78
N VAL A 175 -3.68 -3.85 -7.98
CA VAL A 175 -2.69 -3.72 -9.06
C VAL A 175 -1.54 -4.72 -8.89
N ILE A 176 -1.05 -4.89 -7.66
CA ILE A 176 0.04 -5.82 -7.36
C ILE A 176 -0.40 -7.26 -7.62
N LEU A 177 -1.55 -7.69 -7.11
CA LEU A 177 -2.06 -9.05 -7.37
C LEU A 177 -2.23 -9.33 -8.86
N ARG A 178 -2.81 -8.38 -9.60
CA ARG A 178 -3.01 -8.54 -11.05
C ARG A 178 -1.69 -8.66 -11.79
N SER A 179 -0.68 -7.88 -11.38
CA SER A 179 0.67 -7.96 -11.96
C SER A 179 1.41 -9.27 -11.65
N LEU A 180 0.94 -10.03 -10.65
CA LEU A 180 1.44 -11.36 -10.28
C LEU A 180 0.61 -12.50 -10.89
N GLY A 181 -0.41 -12.19 -11.69
CA GLY A 181 -1.30 -13.18 -12.32
C GLY A 181 -2.32 -13.82 -11.37
N GLN A 182 -2.49 -13.30 -10.16
CA GLN A 182 -3.44 -13.84 -9.17
C GLN A 182 -4.85 -13.24 -9.33
N GLY A 183 -5.88 -14.07 -9.11
CA GLY A 183 -7.28 -13.65 -9.11
C GLY A 183 -7.68 -13.01 -7.78
N GLY A 184 -8.07 -11.73 -7.79
CA GLY A 184 -8.41 -10.97 -6.59
C GLY A 184 -9.86 -11.13 -6.08
N GLY A 185 -10.64 -12.09 -6.58
CA GLY A 185 -12.11 -12.10 -6.50
C GLY A 185 -12.72 -11.85 -5.10
N GLN A 186 -12.27 -12.59 -4.08
CA GLN A 186 -12.80 -12.43 -2.71
C GLN A 186 -12.43 -11.08 -2.09
N LEU A 187 -11.25 -10.53 -2.40
CA LEU A 187 -10.83 -9.25 -1.87
C LEU A 187 -11.43 -8.07 -2.66
N THR A 188 -11.61 -8.22 -3.97
CA THR A 188 -12.44 -7.31 -4.78
C THR A 188 -13.86 -7.24 -4.24
N ALA A 189 -14.42 -8.36 -3.73
CA ALA A 189 -15.73 -8.36 -3.08
C ALA A 189 -15.73 -7.59 -1.75
N ILE A 190 -14.68 -7.68 -0.94
CA ILE A 190 -14.55 -6.90 0.31
C ILE A 190 -14.30 -5.42 0.04
N ILE A 191 -13.47 -5.09 -0.95
CA ILE A 191 -13.25 -3.71 -1.43
C ILE A 191 -14.57 -3.14 -1.97
N GLY A 192 -15.29 -3.94 -2.76
CA GLY A 192 -16.61 -3.60 -3.30
C GLY A 192 -17.64 -3.37 -2.21
N LEU A 193 -17.69 -4.22 -1.17
CA LEU A 193 -18.60 -4.05 -0.04
C LEU A 193 -18.30 -2.78 0.76
N ASN A 194 -17.02 -2.50 1.04
CA ASN A 194 -16.60 -1.27 1.72
C ASN A 194 -16.90 -0.01 0.90
N LEU A 195 -16.75 -0.06 -0.44
CA LEU A 195 -17.18 1.03 -1.33
C LEU A 195 -18.69 1.21 -1.27
N VAL A 196 -19.48 0.14 -1.40
CA VAL A 196 -20.95 0.21 -1.41
C VAL A 196 -21.49 0.87 -0.14
N ILE A 197 -20.93 0.58 1.03
CA ILE A 197 -21.31 1.25 2.28
C ILE A 197 -21.00 2.75 2.23
N GLY A 198 -19.87 3.14 1.62
CA GLY A 198 -19.48 4.54 1.40
C GLY A 198 -20.38 5.31 0.42
N PHE A 199 -21.11 4.63 -0.47
CA PHE A 199 -22.08 5.21 -1.40
C PHE A 199 -23.53 5.19 -0.88
N LEU A 200 -23.78 4.70 0.34
CA LEU A 200 -25.14 4.73 0.90
C LEU A 200 -25.54 6.17 1.27
N PRO A 201 -26.60 6.72 0.65
CA PRO A 201 -27.07 8.07 0.95
C PRO A 201 -27.53 8.18 2.41
N GLY A 202 -27.13 9.27 3.08
CA GLY A 202 -27.49 9.57 4.48
C GLY A 202 -26.39 9.35 5.52
N LEU A 203 -25.22 8.82 5.14
CA LEU A 203 -24.11 8.57 6.07
C LEU A 203 -23.02 9.66 6.13
N ASN A 204 -23.12 10.72 5.31
CA ASN A 204 -22.13 11.81 5.20
C ASN A 204 -20.68 11.30 5.02
N ILE A 205 -20.50 10.29 4.17
CA ILE A 205 -19.19 9.68 3.89
C ILE A 205 -18.55 10.41 2.70
N ALA A 206 -17.30 10.86 2.85
CA ALA A 206 -16.52 11.52 1.80
C ALA A 206 -16.06 10.52 0.71
N TRP A 207 -17.00 10.03 -0.10
CA TRP A 207 -16.74 9.06 -1.17
C TRP A 207 -15.72 9.58 -2.20
N GLN A 208 -15.64 10.90 -2.41
CA GLN A 208 -14.62 11.53 -3.26
C GLN A 208 -13.21 11.22 -2.75
N ALA A 209 -13.00 11.26 -1.42
CA ALA A 209 -11.72 10.93 -0.81
C ALA A 209 -11.35 9.45 -1.03
N HIS A 210 -12.34 8.56 -1.03
CA HIS A 210 -12.14 7.13 -1.28
C HIS A 210 -11.73 6.86 -2.72
N ILE A 211 -12.42 7.47 -3.69
CA ILE A 211 -12.07 7.34 -5.12
C ILE A 211 -10.69 7.94 -5.40
N GLY A 212 -10.43 9.16 -4.92
CA GLY A 212 -9.13 9.82 -5.10
C GLY A 212 -7.98 8.99 -4.54
N GLY A 213 -8.16 8.46 -3.32
CA GLY A 213 -7.20 7.57 -2.70
C GLY A 213 -6.96 6.29 -3.50
N LEU A 214 -8.02 5.62 -3.93
CA LEU A 214 -7.96 4.38 -4.73
C LEU A 214 -7.19 4.59 -6.04
N ILE A 215 -7.52 5.67 -6.77
CA ILE A 215 -6.86 5.99 -8.06
C ILE A 215 -5.38 6.26 -7.84
N VAL A 216 -5.03 7.14 -6.89
CA VAL A 216 -3.63 7.49 -6.64
C VAL A 216 -2.83 6.30 -6.13
N GLY A 217 -3.37 5.53 -5.18
CA GLY A 217 -2.73 4.32 -4.69
C GLY A 217 -2.49 3.28 -5.79
N GLY A 218 -3.46 3.11 -6.69
CA GLY A 218 -3.34 2.26 -7.88
C GLY A 218 -2.24 2.73 -8.85
N ILE A 219 -2.18 4.03 -9.15
CA ILE A 219 -1.15 4.62 -10.02
C ILE A 219 0.26 4.44 -9.42
N VAL A 220 0.43 4.74 -8.13
CA VAL A 220 1.71 4.57 -7.43
C VAL A 220 2.13 3.10 -7.42
N ALA A 221 1.20 2.19 -7.13
CA ALA A 221 1.47 0.76 -7.16
C ALA A 221 1.81 0.25 -8.57
N PHE A 222 1.16 0.78 -9.60
CA PHE A 222 1.47 0.46 -10.99
C PHE A 222 2.89 0.91 -11.34
N ALA A 223 3.29 2.12 -10.94
CA ALA A 223 4.67 2.60 -11.10
C ALA A 223 5.66 1.66 -10.41
N TYR A 224 5.40 1.23 -9.17
CA TYR A 224 6.23 0.24 -8.46
C TYR A 224 6.26 -1.12 -9.15
N ALA A 225 5.13 -1.60 -9.66
CA ALA A 225 5.04 -2.88 -10.36
C ALA A 225 5.83 -2.90 -11.67
N ARG A 226 5.89 -1.77 -12.39
CA ARG A 226 6.65 -1.62 -13.65
C ARG A 226 8.14 -1.35 -13.46
N THR A 227 8.57 -0.95 -12.26
CA THR A 227 9.96 -0.54 -11.97
C THR A 227 10.62 -1.39 -10.88
N ARG A 228 10.40 -2.71 -10.93
CA ARG A 228 10.90 -3.65 -9.90
C ARG A 228 12.40 -3.92 -9.97
N ALA A 229 13.02 -3.77 -11.14
CA ALA A 229 14.43 -4.12 -11.30
C ALA A 229 15.34 -3.12 -10.59
N PRO A 230 16.49 -3.54 -10.01
CA PRO A 230 17.40 -2.64 -9.31
C PRO A 230 17.89 -1.44 -10.14
N LYS A 231 17.98 -1.62 -11.47
CA LYS A 231 18.36 -0.57 -12.43
C LYS A 231 17.29 0.52 -12.62
N ASP A 232 16.05 0.24 -12.26
CA ASP A 232 14.92 1.15 -12.49
C ASP A 232 14.64 2.08 -11.29
N LYS A 233 15.51 2.09 -10.27
CA LYS A 233 15.32 2.93 -9.06
C LYS A 233 15.09 4.40 -9.38
N SER A 234 15.86 5.00 -10.28
CA SER A 234 15.70 6.41 -10.66
C SER A 234 14.38 6.66 -11.39
N LYS A 235 13.97 5.73 -12.27
CA LYS A 235 12.67 5.81 -12.97
C LYS A 235 11.51 5.69 -11.98
N GLN A 236 11.63 4.80 -11.01
CA GLN A 236 10.65 4.64 -9.94
C GLN A 236 10.47 5.92 -9.15
N GLN A 237 11.57 6.54 -8.70
CA GLN A 237 11.54 7.82 -7.99
C GLN A 237 10.91 8.90 -8.87
N LEU A 238 11.31 8.99 -10.15
CA LEU A 238 10.74 9.94 -11.10
C LEU A 238 9.22 9.79 -11.22
N TYR A 239 8.70 8.57 -11.36
CA TYR A 239 7.25 8.34 -11.47
C TYR A 239 6.49 8.71 -10.20
N VAL A 240 7.02 8.40 -9.01
CA VAL A 240 6.39 8.79 -7.75
C VAL A 240 6.43 10.31 -7.56
N ILE A 241 7.54 10.96 -7.91
CA ILE A 241 7.66 12.43 -7.90
C ILE A 241 6.68 13.05 -8.89
N ALA A 242 6.54 12.49 -10.09
CA ALA A 242 5.59 12.98 -11.08
C ALA A 242 4.14 12.90 -10.57
N VAL A 243 3.76 11.83 -9.86
CA VAL A 243 2.45 11.73 -9.21
C VAL A 243 2.29 12.82 -8.15
N ALA A 244 3.29 13.02 -7.28
CA ALA A 244 3.24 14.05 -6.25
C ALA A 244 3.11 15.46 -6.84
N VAL A 245 3.90 15.77 -7.89
CA VAL A 245 3.84 17.05 -8.61
C VAL A 245 2.48 17.23 -9.28
N ALA A 246 1.93 16.19 -9.91
CA ALA A 246 0.59 16.25 -10.49
C ALA A 246 -0.47 16.58 -9.44
N LEU A 247 -0.40 15.98 -8.24
CA LEU A 247 -1.30 16.30 -7.14
C LEU A 247 -1.16 17.74 -6.65
N ILE A 248 0.08 18.26 -6.58
CA ILE A 248 0.31 19.67 -6.22
C ILE A 248 -0.29 20.60 -7.28
N VAL A 249 -0.08 20.33 -8.57
CA VAL A 249 -0.67 21.12 -9.66
C VAL A 249 -2.19 21.10 -9.59
N LEU A 250 -2.79 19.93 -9.39
CA LEU A 250 -4.24 19.79 -9.20
C LEU A 250 -4.74 20.51 -7.94
N THR A 251 -3.93 20.56 -6.88
CA THR A 251 -4.25 21.31 -5.65
C THR A 251 -4.29 22.81 -5.94
N VAL A 252 -3.27 23.35 -6.60
CA VAL A 252 -3.22 24.78 -6.97
C VAL A 252 -4.36 25.14 -7.91
N PHE A 253 -4.64 24.27 -8.90
CA PHE A 253 -5.77 24.43 -9.80
C PHE A 253 -7.10 24.42 -9.05
N GLY A 254 -7.36 23.39 -8.23
CA GLY A 254 -8.59 23.29 -7.45
C GLY A 254 -8.79 24.47 -6.49
N ALA A 255 -7.72 24.90 -5.82
CA ALA A 255 -7.75 26.07 -4.95
C ALA A 255 -8.10 27.37 -5.70
N SER A 256 -7.66 27.51 -6.96
CA SER A 256 -8.01 28.67 -7.80
C SER A 256 -9.48 28.70 -8.25
N LEU A 257 -10.18 27.56 -8.17
CA LEU A 257 -11.61 27.45 -8.48
C LEU A 257 -12.51 27.74 -7.29
N LEU A 258 -11.94 27.82 -6.07
CA LEU A 258 -12.72 28.12 -4.88
C LEU A 258 -13.30 29.54 -5.01
N PRO A 259 -14.58 29.74 -4.65
CA PRO A 259 -15.14 31.07 -4.63
C PRO A 259 -14.27 31.92 -3.69
N VAL A 260 -13.91 33.12 -4.14
CA VAL A 260 -13.23 34.09 -3.28
C VAL A 260 -14.21 34.38 -2.14
N SER A 261 -14.04 33.72 -1.00
CA SER A 261 -14.79 34.03 0.20
C SER A 261 -14.39 35.45 0.57
N GLY A 262 -15.29 36.40 0.30
CA GLY A 262 -15.19 37.75 0.83
C GLY A 262 -14.98 37.65 2.33
N TYR A 263 -13.89 38.26 2.80
CA TYR A 263 -13.64 38.50 4.21
C TYR A 263 -14.82 39.23 4.86
#